data_AF-Q22WR3-F1
#
_entry.id   AF-Q22WR3-F1
#
_cell.length_a   1.000
_cell.length_b   1.000
_cell.length_c   1.000
_cell.angle_alpha   90.00
_cell.angle_beta   90.00
_cell.angle_gamma   90.00
#
_symmetry.space_group_name_H-M   'P 1'
#
loop_
_entity.id
_entity.type
_entity.pdbx_description
1 polymer ?
#
loop_
_entity_poly.entity_id
_entity_poly.type
_entity_poly.pdbx_seq_one_letter_code
_entity_poly.pdbx_strand_id
1 'polypeptide(L)'
;MEIKMIYQPDGKDYVLIEFQGDLECDEEQSLNFLEIGNLEKIDEKKYMMKIGIYDLVGNIVDLKEPILVNEKVQEDNQVKIYVRGVCNKKILFNQRPTPILERAMKKKKKTQERQSLNA
;
A
#
# COMPACT_ATOMS: atom_id res chain seq x y z
N MET A 1 -19.80 -13.27 25.65
CA MET A 1 -19.05 -12.34 24.77
C MET A 1 -20.07 -11.64 23.90
N GLU A 2 -20.27 -10.35 24.10
CA GLU A 2 -21.19 -9.53 23.30
C GLU A 2 -20.36 -8.81 22.23
N ILE A 3 -20.73 -8.97 20.96
CA ILE A 3 -20.09 -8.29 19.82
C ILE A 3 -21.04 -7.19 19.37
N LYS A 4 -20.56 -5.94 19.35
CA LYS A 4 -21.33 -4.79 18.83
C LYS A 4 -20.71 -4.31 17.53
N MET A 5 -21.52 -4.28 16.48
CA MET A 5 -21.17 -3.68 15.19
C MET A 5 -21.53 -2.20 15.23
N ILE A 6 -20.55 -1.32 14.98
CA ILE A 6 -20.73 0.12 14.98
C ILE A 6 -20.52 0.62 13.55
N TYR A 7 -21.58 1.10 12.92
CA TYR A 7 -21.53 1.67 11.58
C TYR A 7 -21.19 3.15 11.66
N GLN A 8 -20.07 3.56 11.06
CA GLN A 8 -19.72 4.97 10.90
C GLN A 8 -20.01 5.39 9.44
N PRO A 9 -21.01 6.25 9.21
CA PRO A 9 -21.51 6.59 7.89
C PRO A 9 -20.61 7.57 7.11
N ASP A 10 -19.39 7.88 7.57
CA ASP A 10 -18.45 8.70 6.79
C ASP A 10 -17.88 7.96 5.57
N GLY A 11 -18.20 6.68 5.42
CA GLY A 11 -18.42 6.01 4.13
C GLY A 11 -17.31 6.23 3.12
N LYS A 12 -16.05 6.19 3.55
CA LYS A 12 -14.91 6.36 2.65
C LYS A 12 -14.88 5.17 1.70
N ASP A 13 -14.87 5.47 0.39
CA ASP A 13 -14.56 4.47 -0.62
C ASP A 13 -13.08 4.14 -0.54
N TYR A 14 -12.77 2.93 -0.10
CA TYR A 14 -11.41 2.42 -0.10
C TYR A 14 -11.13 1.68 -1.41
N VAL A 15 -9.88 1.75 -1.84
CA VAL A 15 -9.35 0.92 -2.92
C VAL A 15 -8.24 0.05 -2.36
N LEU A 16 -8.25 -1.23 -2.70
CA LEU A 16 -7.15 -2.13 -2.35
C LEU A 16 -6.00 -1.93 -3.35
N ILE A 17 -4.76 -1.87 -2.87
CA ILE A 17 -3.56 -1.96 -3.72
C ILE A 17 -2.94 -3.33 -3.48
N GLU A 18 -2.76 -4.10 -4.54
CA GLU A 18 -2.25 -5.48 -4.48
C GLU A 18 -1.00 -5.63 -5.35
N PHE A 19 0.06 -6.16 -4.76
CA PHE A 19 1.32 -6.49 -5.43
C PHE A 19 1.47 -8.00 -5.54
N GLN A 20 1.90 -8.50 -6.70
CA GLN A 20 2.30 -9.89 -6.84
C GLN A 20 3.79 -10.04 -6.46
N GLY A 21 4.04 -10.52 -5.24
CA GLY A 21 5.37 -10.68 -4.67
C GLY A 21 5.49 -9.97 -3.33
N ASP A 22 6.73 -9.80 -2.87
CA ASP A 22 7.03 -9.20 -1.57
C ASP A 22 7.44 -7.72 -1.73
N LEU A 23 6.95 -6.88 -0.81
CA LEU A 23 7.43 -5.51 -0.67
C LEU A 23 8.52 -5.48 0.41
N GLU A 24 9.77 -5.37 -0.03
CA GLU A 24 10.94 -5.40 0.85
C GLU A 24 11.37 -3.98 1.26
N CYS A 25 11.81 -3.85 2.51
CA CYS A 25 12.48 -2.65 3.02
C CYS A 25 13.95 -2.97 3.31
N ASP A 26 14.87 -2.09 2.93
CA ASP A 26 16.31 -2.28 3.14
C ASP A 26 16.73 -2.10 4.62
N GLU A 27 15.88 -1.48 5.45
CA GLU A 27 16.15 -1.18 6.86
C GLU A 27 15.17 -1.94 7.77
N GLU A 28 15.52 -2.21 9.03
CA GLU A 28 14.60 -2.75 10.07
C GLU A 28 13.49 -1.75 10.47
N GLN A 29 13.18 -0.78 9.61
CA GLN A 29 12.12 0.18 9.84
C GLN A 29 10.76 -0.48 9.65
N SER A 30 9.82 -0.09 10.50
CA SER A 30 8.43 -0.45 10.30
C SER A 30 7.94 0.09 8.96
N LEU A 31 7.23 -0.74 8.18
CA LEU A 31 6.50 -0.27 6.99
C LEU A 31 5.37 0.72 7.35
N ASN A 32 5.02 0.85 8.64
CA ASN A 32 4.00 1.77 9.09
C ASN A 32 4.42 3.22 8.84
N PHE A 33 3.57 3.97 8.15
CA PHE A 33 3.80 5.37 7.78
C PHE A 33 5.04 5.63 6.91
N LEU A 34 5.65 4.57 6.36
CA LEU A 34 6.74 4.71 5.41
C LEU A 34 6.18 5.19 4.08
N GLU A 35 6.75 6.28 3.55
CA GLU A 35 6.51 6.68 2.17
C GLU A 35 7.18 5.67 1.24
N ILE A 36 6.39 4.74 0.69
CA ILE A 36 6.90 3.67 -0.18
C ILE A 36 7.01 4.08 -1.65
N GLY A 37 6.33 5.16 -2.07
CA GLY A 37 6.36 5.60 -3.46
C GLY A 37 5.16 6.44 -3.89
N ASN A 38 5.03 6.61 -5.20
CA ASN A 38 4.01 7.45 -5.82
C ASN A 38 3.09 6.62 -6.73
N LEU A 39 1.79 6.81 -6.59
CA LEU A 39 0.76 6.21 -7.43
C LEU A 39 0.18 7.27 -8.38
N GLU A 40 0.21 6.98 -9.67
CA GLU A 40 -0.29 7.87 -10.73
C GLU A 40 -1.29 7.12 -11.61
N LYS A 41 -2.41 7.75 -11.94
CA LYS A 41 -3.34 7.21 -12.95
C LYS A 41 -2.78 7.51 -14.34
N ILE A 42 -2.58 6.48 -15.15
CA ILE A 42 -2.08 6.60 -16.53
C ILE A 42 -3.24 6.71 -17.52
N ASP A 43 -4.30 5.95 -17.27
CA ASP A 43 -5.47 5.80 -18.14
C ASP A 43 -6.68 5.42 -17.26
N GLU A 44 -7.88 5.32 -17.83
CA GLU A 44 -9.10 4.94 -17.12
C GLU A 44 -8.94 3.65 -16.31
N LYS A 45 -8.24 2.65 -16.88
CA LYS A 45 -8.05 1.34 -16.27
C LYS A 45 -6.65 1.08 -15.74
N LYS A 46 -5.68 1.96 -15.99
CA LYS A 46 -4.26 1.71 -15.69
C LYS A 46 -3.68 2.69 -14.70
N TYR A 47 -2.85 2.17 -13.81
CA TYR A 47 -2.12 2.92 -12.81
C TYR A 47 -0.63 2.58 -12.87
N MET A 48 0.22 3.57 -12.62
CA MET A 48 1.67 3.42 -12.44
C MET A 48 1.99 3.63 -10.98
N MET A 49 2.71 2.69 -10.38
CA MET A 49 3.31 2.87 -9.07
C MET A 49 4.83 2.96 -9.22
N LYS A 50 5.42 4.01 -8.67
CA LYS A 50 6.87 4.24 -8.64
C LYS A 50 7.39 3.93 -7.24
N ILE A 51 8.07 2.80 -7.05
CA ILE A 51 8.61 2.34 -5.75
C ILE A 51 10.12 2.19 -5.87
N GLY A 52 10.88 2.99 -5.13
CA GLY A 52 12.34 2.99 -5.20
C GLY A 52 12.85 3.17 -6.63
N ILE A 53 13.55 2.15 -7.17
CA ILE A 53 14.06 2.17 -8.54
C ILE A 53 13.08 1.58 -9.57
N TYR A 54 11.94 1.07 -9.14
CA TYR A 54 11.03 0.31 -9.97
C TYR A 54 9.81 1.13 -10.40
N ASP A 55 9.39 0.90 -11.64
CA ASP A 55 8.07 1.26 -12.13
C ASP A 55 7.22 -0.01 -12.25
N LEU A 56 6.03 0.02 -11.67
CA LEU A 56 5.03 -1.04 -11.76
C LEU A 56 3.82 -0.50 -12.51
N VAL A 57 3.34 -1.24 -13.49
CA VAL A 57 2.09 -0.93 -14.20
C VAL A 57 1.04 -1.93 -13.77
N GLY A 58 -0.08 -1.43 -13.28
CA GLY A 58 -1.19 -2.21 -12.76
C GLY A 58 -2.52 -1.78 -13.38
N ASN A 59 -3.54 -2.61 -13.17
CA ASN A 59 -4.90 -2.33 -13.65
C ASN A 59 -5.86 -2.23 -12.47
N ILE A 60 -6.82 -1.30 -12.55
CA ILE A 60 -7.96 -1.31 -11.64
C ILE A 60 -8.98 -2.35 -12.09
N VAL A 61 -9.40 -3.21 -11.16
CA VAL A 61 -10.34 -4.30 -11.39
C VAL A 61 -11.41 -4.31 -10.30
N ASP A 62 -12.63 -4.70 -10.67
CA ASP A 62 -13.70 -4.95 -9.71
C ASP A 62 -13.42 -6.21 -8.90
N LEU A 63 -13.67 -6.15 -7.60
CA LEU A 63 -13.62 -7.32 -6.73
C LEU A 63 -14.86 -8.17 -6.98
N LYS A 64 -14.69 -9.49 -7.08
CA LYS A 64 -15.82 -10.43 -7.19
C LYS A 64 -16.71 -10.37 -5.94
N GLU A 65 -16.09 -10.20 -4.80
CA GLU A 65 -16.72 -10.05 -3.50
C GLU A 65 -16.15 -8.80 -2.82
N PRO A 66 -16.99 -7.83 -2.40
CA PRO A 66 -16.53 -6.65 -1.68
C PRO A 66 -15.83 -7.01 -0.37
N ILE A 67 -14.80 -6.24 -0.01
CA ILE A 67 -14.05 -6.44 1.25
C ILE A 67 -14.49 -5.40 2.27
N LEU A 68 -14.87 -5.84 3.46
CA LEU A 68 -15.18 -4.98 4.59
C LEU A 68 -13.90 -4.54 5.30
N VAL A 69 -13.62 -3.24 5.32
CA VAL A 69 -12.56 -2.67 6.15
C VAL A 69 -13.15 -2.40 7.53
N ASN A 70 -12.61 -3.06 8.55
CA ASN A 70 -13.06 -2.91 9.92
C ASN A 70 -11.89 -2.72 10.88
N GLU A 71 -12.20 -2.14 12.03
CA GLU A 71 -11.29 -2.04 13.15
C GLU A 71 -11.91 -2.73 14.35
N LYS A 72 -11.19 -3.71 14.88
CA LYS A 72 -11.56 -4.44 16.09
C LYS A 72 -10.94 -3.74 17.29
N VAL A 73 -11.78 -3.31 18.23
CA VAL A 73 -11.36 -2.73 19.50
C VAL A 73 -11.86 -3.62 20.63
N GLN A 74 -10.96 -3.94 21.56
CA GLN A 74 -11.28 -4.66 22.78
C GLN A 74 -11.20 -3.69 23.96
N GLU A 75 -12.33 -3.44 24.59
CA GLU A 75 -12.46 -2.59 25.79
C GLU A 75 -13.20 -3.41 26.85
N ASP A 76 -12.59 -3.54 28.03
CA ASP A 76 -13.06 -4.39 29.12
C ASP A 76 -13.32 -5.85 28.66
N ASN A 77 -14.56 -6.34 28.85
CA ASN A 77 -15.09 -7.64 28.42
C ASN A 77 -15.96 -7.56 27.15
N GLN A 78 -15.88 -6.46 26.40
CA GLN A 78 -16.65 -6.23 25.18
C GLN A 78 -15.74 -6.15 23.95
N VAL A 79 -16.23 -6.70 22.84
CA VAL A 79 -15.58 -6.57 21.53
C VAL A 79 -16.44 -5.65 20.67
N LYS A 80 -15.85 -4.53 20.26
CA LYS A 80 -16.46 -3.60 19.31
C LYS A 80 -15.81 -3.76 17.95
N ILE A 81 -16.61 -3.82 16.90
CA ILE A 81 -16.13 -3.83 15.52
C ILE A 81 -16.66 -2.57 14.85
N TYR A 82 -15.75 -1.67 14.53
CA TYR A 82 -16.05 -0.44 13.79
C TYR A 82 -15.94 -0.74 12.30
N VAL A 83 -17.04 -0.56 11.57
CA VAL A 83 -17.02 -0.61 10.10
C VAL A 83 -16.44 0.69 9.59
N ARG A 84 -15.25 0.62 8.98
CA ARG A 84 -14.51 1.78 8.46
C ARG A 84 -14.82 2.08 7.01
N GLY A 85 -15.18 1.07 6.22
CA GLY A 85 -15.59 1.23 4.82
C GLY A 85 -15.68 -0.10 4.07
N VAL A 86 -15.94 -0.01 2.77
CA VAL A 86 -16.04 -1.16 1.87
C VAL A 86 -15.13 -0.92 0.67
N CYS A 87 -14.34 -1.92 0.29
CA CYS A 87 -13.58 -1.94 -0.95
C CYS A 87 -14.36 -2.74 -1.99
N ASN A 88 -14.69 -2.10 -3.11
CA ASN A 88 -15.33 -2.77 -4.27
C ASN A 88 -14.36 -2.98 -5.43
N LYS A 89 -13.21 -2.31 -5.41
CA LYS A 89 -12.19 -2.34 -6.47
C LYS A 89 -10.80 -2.55 -5.89
N LYS A 90 -9.91 -3.12 -6.69
CA LYS A 90 -8.47 -3.19 -6.40
C LYS A 90 -7.64 -2.70 -7.58
N ILE A 91 -6.48 -2.12 -7.30
CA ILE A 91 -5.41 -1.90 -8.27
C ILE A 91 -4.45 -3.06 -8.15
N LEU A 92 -4.37 -3.89 -9.20
CA LEU A 92 -3.55 -5.09 -9.24
C LEU A 92 -2.27 -4.85 -10.04
N PHE A 93 -1.12 -4.94 -9.37
CA PHE A 93 0.21 -4.94 -9.96
C PHE A 93 0.72 -6.39 -10.08
N ASN A 94 0.34 -7.07 -11.16
CA ASN A 94 0.72 -8.47 -11.44
C ASN A 94 1.80 -8.62 -12.54
N GLN A 95 2.35 -7.50 -13.00
CA GLN A 95 3.45 -7.50 -13.97
C GLN A 95 4.79 -7.34 -13.26
N ARG A 96 5.84 -7.91 -13.86
CA ARG A 96 7.20 -7.77 -13.33
C ARG A 96 7.58 -6.29 -13.26
N PRO A 97 8.11 -5.80 -12.11
CA PRO A 97 8.56 -4.43 -11.98
C PRO A 97 9.67 -4.10 -12.99
N THR A 98 9.59 -2.92 -13.61
CA THR A 98 10.60 -2.42 -14.55
C THR A 98 11.64 -1.58 -13.81
N PRO A 99 12.92 -1.99 -13.77
CA PRO A 99 13.96 -1.19 -13.12
C PRO A 99 14.30 0.05 -13.96
N ILE A 100 14.39 1.20 -13.30
CA ILE A 100 14.78 2.47 -13.91
C ILE A 100 16.25 2.76 -13.55
N LEU A 101 17.13 2.59 -14.54
CA LEU A 101 18.59 2.72 -14.41
C LEU A 101 19.03 4.06 -13.80
N GLU A 102 18.41 5.17 -14.22
CA GLU A 102 18.72 6.49 -13.69
C GLU A 102 18.49 6.58 -12.17
N ARG A 103 17.39 5.99 -11.69
CA ARG A 103 17.07 5.94 -10.25
C ARG A 103 18.04 5.03 -9.51
N ALA A 104 18.44 3.92 -10.11
CA ALA A 104 19.44 3.03 -9.54
C ALA A 104 20.81 3.71 -9.36
N MET A 105 21.24 4.53 -10.34
CA MET A 105 22.48 5.31 -10.24
C MET A 105 22.39 6.37 -9.13
N LYS A 106 21.25 7.08 -9.03
CA LYS A 106 20.99 8.06 -7.95
C LYS A 106 21.01 7.40 -6.55
N LYS A 107 20.43 6.20 -6.40
CA LYS A 107 20.46 5.44 -5.14
C LYS A 107 21.89 5.12 -4.71
N LYS A 108 22.73 4.60 -5.63
CA LYS A 108 24.14 4.30 -5.35
C LYS A 108 24.94 5.52 -4.88
N LYS A 109 24.76 6.69 -5.53
CA LYS A 109 25.45 7.92 -5.13
C LYS A 109 25.10 8.35 -3.70
N LYS A 110 23.80 8.32 -3.33
CA LYS A 110 23.34 8.64 -1.98
C LYS A 110 23.93 7.70 -0.92
N THR A 111 24.03 6.40 -1.21
CA THR A 111 24.63 5.43 -0.29
C THR A 111 26.12 5.70 -0.06
N GLN A 112 26.87 6.05 -1.10
CA GLN A 112 28.30 6.38 -0.99
C GLN A 112 28.54 7.65 -0.18
N GLU A 113 27.75 8.71 -0.41
CA GLU A 113 27.85 9.97 0.35
C GLU A 113 27.57 9.76 1.85
N ARG A 114 26.56 8.94 2.20
CA ARG A 114 26.25 8.61 3.61
C ARG A 114 27.40 7.85 4.30
N GLN A 115 28.09 6.98 3.58
CA GLN A 115 29.22 6.22 4.13
C GLN A 115 30.46 7.10 4.33
N SER A 116 30.70 8.09 3.47
CA SER A 116 31.81 9.04 3.64
C SER A 116 31.60 10.08 4.74
N LEU A 117 30.36 10.33 5.17
CA LEU A 117 30.03 11.28 6.25
C LEU A 117 30.10 10.64 7.66
N ASN A 118 30.11 9.32 7.75
CA ASN A 118 30.12 8.55 8.99
C ASN A 118 31.46 7.82 9.23
N ALA A 119 32.49 8.13 8.44
CA ALA A 119 33.87 7.64 8.56
C ALA A 119 34.78 8.77 9.01
#